data_AF-A0A8H9YVM4-F1
#
_entry.id   AF-A0A8H9YVM4-F1
#
_cell.length_a   1.000
_cell.length_b   1.000
_cell.length_c   1.000
_cell.angle_alpha   90.00
_cell.angle_beta   90.00
_cell.angle_gamma   90.00
#
_symmetry.space_group_name_H-M   'P 1'
#
loop_
_entity.id
_entity.type
_entity.pdbx_description
1 polymer ?
#
loop_
_entity_poly.entity_id
_entity_poly.type
_entity_poly.pdbx_seq_one_letter_code
_entity_poly.pdbx_strand_id
1 'polypeptide(L)'
;MKKMTAITHNNVTYEIRIGSWFQHLHGKASEALREVHTDDIILPTEKTVAIYKTEKRAEYNAHPRRPRSSAKQYLNDCSLSDFGLNWDKLIELLKIRINDACIPIMLAQHQLSDAESYELAKAASNGHISAMYRIGASLGGGRNDDCLLWLSMAHNRGHLGACYEMALHLAAKGNQIDSLRCLIISADGGFDIAYMSIFQITHLKNMFQIQADPLESMLNELAEATHASSANYFKGILKLFSNNPPAGIIILKNFLKEPKKKPSEHDTGEVYYKQISIVSSFIEGLLADIDSGVPPLISISTRGEQAGFCSFSDYDEFFKIVQNIQQAE
;
A
#
# COMPACT_ATOMS: atom_id res chain seq x y z
N MET A 1 -13.23 12.84 -2.63
CA MET A 1 -11.91 13.23 -2.07
C MET A 1 -11.10 11.96 -1.89
N LYS A 2 -9.79 11.95 -2.23
CA LYS A 2 -8.94 10.77 -1.97
C LYS A 2 -8.83 10.60 -0.45
N LYS A 3 -9.16 9.42 0.08
CA LYS A 3 -8.99 9.13 1.51
C LYS A 3 -7.50 8.96 1.79
N MET A 4 -7.02 9.62 2.83
CA MET A 4 -5.62 9.60 3.27
C MET A 4 -5.60 9.16 4.73
N THR A 5 -4.52 8.48 5.10
CA THR A 5 -4.15 8.18 6.48
C THR A 5 -2.71 8.61 6.69
N ALA A 6 -2.22 8.54 7.93
CA ALA A 6 -0.87 8.90 8.29
C ALA A 6 -0.17 7.71 8.95
N ILE A 7 1.10 7.51 8.59
CA ILE A 7 2.04 6.69 9.37
C ILE A 7 3.06 7.62 10.03
N THR A 8 3.52 7.31 11.23
CA THR A 8 4.53 8.12 11.92
C THR A 8 5.66 7.26 12.45
N HIS A 9 6.88 7.58 12.05
CA HIS A 9 8.08 6.89 12.52
C HIS A 9 9.20 7.90 12.77
N ASN A 10 9.85 7.82 13.93
CA ASN A 10 10.94 8.73 14.32
C ASN A 10 10.59 10.23 14.15
N ASN A 11 9.39 10.61 14.57
CA ASN A 11 8.82 11.97 14.44
C ASN A 11 8.63 12.48 13.01
N VAL A 12 8.74 11.61 12.01
CA VAL A 12 8.40 11.92 10.62
C VAL A 12 7.07 11.26 10.29
N THR A 13 6.15 12.05 9.73
CA THR A 13 4.83 11.58 9.30
C THR A 13 4.77 11.49 7.79
N TYR A 14 4.29 10.35 7.27
CA TYR A 14 4.08 10.12 5.85
C TYR A 14 2.59 9.92 5.57
N GLU A 15 2.04 10.70 4.65
CA GLU A 15 0.66 10.52 4.21
C GLU A 15 0.55 9.31 3.27
N ILE A 16 -0.49 8.50 3.45
CA ILE A 16 -0.72 7.27 2.68
C ILE A 16 -2.14 7.26 2.14
N ARG A 17 -2.29 7.08 0.83
CA ARG A 17 -3.59 6.95 0.17
C ARG A 17 -4.23 5.59 0.48
N ILE A 18 -5.53 5.59 0.75
CA ILE A 18 -6.31 4.37 1.04
C ILE A 18 -7.62 4.32 0.25
N GLY A 19 -8.25 3.14 0.20
CA GLY A 19 -9.63 2.94 -0.27
C GLY A 19 -9.85 2.98 -1.80
N SER A 20 -8.79 3.05 -2.61
CA SER A 20 -8.91 3.09 -4.08
C SER A 20 -8.05 2.01 -4.74
N TRP A 21 -8.52 1.49 -5.87
CA TRP A 21 -7.70 0.63 -6.73
C TRP A 21 -6.59 1.44 -7.39
N PHE A 22 -5.44 0.82 -7.61
CA PHE A 22 -4.36 1.41 -8.39
C PHE A 22 -4.62 1.28 -9.89
N GLN A 23 -4.15 2.26 -10.66
CA GLN A 23 -4.39 2.36 -12.10
C GLN A 23 -3.97 1.10 -12.86
N HIS A 24 -2.83 0.50 -12.49
CA HIS A 24 -2.23 -0.62 -13.21
C HIS A 24 -2.42 -1.97 -12.51
N LEU A 25 -3.30 -2.07 -11.51
CA LEU A 25 -3.47 -3.30 -10.73
C LEU A 25 -3.77 -4.53 -11.59
N HIS A 26 -4.66 -4.36 -12.59
CA HIS A 26 -5.04 -5.42 -13.53
C HIS A 26 -4.51 -5.14 -14.96
N GLY A 27 -3.61 -4.16 -15.09
CA GLY A 27 -3.02 -3.76 -16.36
C GLY A 27 -1.78 -4.58 -16.72
N LYS A 28 -1.13 -4.22 -17.82
CA LYS A 28 0.14 -4.85 -18.22
C LYS A 28 1.27 -4.39 -17.30
N ALA A 29 2.04 -5.33 -16.78
CA ALA A 29 3.23 -5.03 -15.97
C ALA A 29 4.23 -4.10 -16.71
N SER A 30 4.32 -4.21 -18.04
CA SER A 30 5.17 -3.32 -18.85
C SER A 30 4.72 -1.86 -18.84
N GLU A 31 3.42 -1.60 -18.71
CA GLU A 31 2.86 -0.25 -18.60
C GLU A 31 3.09 0.30 -17.19
N ALA A 32 2.86 -0.52 -16.16
CA ALA A 32 3.19 -0.17 -14.77
C ALA A 32 4.68 0.16 -14.59
N LEU A 33 5.56 -0.63 -15.22
CA LEU A 33 7.01 -0.43 -15.14
C LEU A 33 7.44 0.94 -15.70
N ARG A 34 6.75 1.42 -16.75
CA ARG A 34 7.03 2.68 -17.47
C ARG A 34 6.30 3.90 -16.89
N GLU A 35 5.52 3.72 -15.83
CA GLU A 35 4.70 4.80 -15.28
C GLU A 35 5.56 5.87 -14.62
N VAL A 36 5.33 7.12 -15.06
CA VAL A 36 5.98 8.31 -14.56
C VAL A 36 4.90 9.30 -14.13
N HIS A 37 4.87 9.62 -12.84
CA HIS A 37 3.95 10.58 -12.27
C HIS A 37 4.24 11.97 -12.83
N THR A 38 3.36 12.43 -13.73
CA THR A 38 3.58 13.63 -14.54
C THR A 38 3.88 14.87 -13.72
N ASP A 39 3.20 15.04 -12.59
CA ASP A 39 3.29 16.26 -11.76
C ASP A 39 4.64 16.37 -11.02
N ASP A 40 5.41 15.29 -10.93
CA ASP A 40 6.75 15.25 -10.31
C ASP A 40 7.88 15.53 -11.29
N ILE A 41 7.62 15.44 -12.59
CA ILE A 41 8.65 15.65 -13.62
C ILE A 41 9.26 17.04 -13.43
N ILE A 42 10.59 17.10 -13.37
CA ILE A 42 11.34 18.35 -13.24
C ILE A 42 11.57 18.89 -14.66
N LEU A 43 11.09 20.11 -14.91
CA LEU A 43 11.27 20.80 -16.17
C LEU A 43 12.69 21.40 -16.26
N PRO A 44 13.17 21.78 -17.46
CA PRO A 44 14.45 22.48 -17.61
C PRO A 44 14.58 23.78 -16.81
N THR A 45 13.47 24.36 -16.37
CA THR A 45 13.41 25.52 -15.46
C THR A 45 13.60 25.16 -13.98
N GLU A 46 13.94 23.90 -13.69
CA GLU A 46 14.09 23.30 -12.34
C GLU A 46 12.79 23.26 -11.51
N LYS A 47 11.67 23.72 -12.07
CA LYS A 47 10.34 23.57 -11.46
C LYS A 47 9.74 22.21 -11.78
N THR A 48 8.96 21.68 -10.84
CA THR A 48 8.11 20.52 -11.17
C THR A 48 6.98 20.94 -12.10
N VAL A 49 6.49 19.98 -12.88
CA VAL A 49 5.29 20.14 -13.71
C VAL A 49 4.09 20.64 -12.90
N ALA A 50 3.91 20.15 -11.67
CA ALA A 50 2.82 20.61 -10.79
C ALA A 50 2.89 22.11 -10.52
N ILE A 51 4.08 22.61 -10.17
CA ILE A 51 4.32 24.03 -9.89
C ILE A 51 4.07 24.85 -11.14
N TYR A 52 4.69 24.49 -12.26
CA TYR A 52 4.54 25.21 -13.53
C TYR A 52 3.07 25.28 -13.98
N LYS A 53 2.33 24.16 -13.94
CA LYS A 53 0.88 24.15 -14.26
C LYS A 53 0.08 25.07 -13.34
N THR A 54 0.40 25.10 -12.05
CA THR A 54 -0.30 25.92 -11.07
C THR A 54 -0.05 27.41 -11.32
N GLU A 55 1.20 27.80 -11.56
CA GLU A 55 1.57 29.17 -11.91
C GLU A 55 0.87 29.62 -13.20
N LYS A 56 0.96 28.83 -14.28
CA LYS A 56 0.31 29.19 -15.56
C LYS A 56 -1.21 29.26 -15.46
N ARG A 57 -1.81 28.45 -14.61
CA ARG A 57 -3.25 28.54 -14.32
C ARG A 57 -3.60 29.81 -13.54
N ALA A 58 -2.78 30.20 -12.57
CA ALA A 58 -2.97 31.44 -11.83
C ALA A 58 -2.81 32.67 -12.75
N GLU A 59 -1.78 32.70 -13.60
CA GLU A 59 -1.57 33.71 -14.62
C GLU A 59 -2.80 33.83 -15.54
N TYR A 60 -3.28 32.72 -16.11
CA TYR A 60 -4.47 32.71 -16.96
C TYR A 60 -5.71 33.28 -16.28
N ASN A 61 -5.95 32.91 -15.01
CA ASN A 61 -7.12 33.36 -14.26
C ASN A 61 -7.05 34.85 -13.89
N ALA A 62 -5.85 35.39 -13.67
CA ALA A 62 -5.65 36.78 -13.31
C ALA A 62 -5.84 37.75 -14.50
N HIS A 63 -5.78 37.27 -15.74
CA HIS A 63 -5.93 38.13 -16.92
C HIS A 63 -7.41 38.52 -17.15
N PRO A 64 -7.76 39.82 -17.13
CA PRO A 64 -9.15 40.28 -17.21
C PRO A 64 -9.89 39.84 -18.48
N ARG A 65 -9.15 39.68 -19.59
CA ARG A 65 -9.71 39.28 -20.89
C ARG A 65 -9.47 37.81 -21.26
N ARG A 66 -8.78 37.04 -20.40
CA ARG A 66 -8.29 35.68 -20.64
C ARG A 66 -7.56 35.54 -21.99
N PRO A 67 -6.22 35.41 -22.02
CA PRO A 67 -5.43 35.50 -23.25
C PRO A 67 -5.76 34.40 -24.29
N ARG A 68 -6.46 33.34 -23.89
CA ARG A 68 -6.91 32.21 -24.72
C ARG A 68 -8.29 31.74 -24.31
N SER A 69 -8.89 30.87 -25.13
CA SER A 69 -10.21 30.28 -24.86
C SER A 69 -10.20 29.29 -23.68
N SER A 70 -9.03 28.77 -23.30
CA SER A 70 -8.88 27.88 -22.14
C SER A 70 -7.49 27.99 -21.50
N ALA A 71 -7.41 27.62 -20.21
CA ALA A 71 -6.15 27.50 -19.48
C ALA A 71 -5.19 26.47 -20.13
N LYS A 72 -5.73 25.42 -20.77
CA LYS A 72 -4.93 24.42 -21.48
C LYS A 72 -4.27 24.97 -22.73
N GLN A 73 -4.99 25.78 -23.52
CA GLN A 73 -4.39 26.46 -24.67
C GLN A 73 -3.32 27.45 -24.23
N TYR A 74 -3.57 28.21 -23.16
CA TYR A 74 -2.57 29.11 -22.59
C TYR A 74 -1.31 28.35 -22.13
N LEU A 75 -1.48 27.22 -21.44
CA LEU A 75 -0.36 26.35 -21.04
C LEU A 75 0.44 25.84 -22.25
N ASN A 76 -0.24 25.45 -23.35
CA ASN A 76 0.42 25.01 -24.57
C ASN A 76 1.28 26.12 -25.18
N ASP A 77 0.78 27.36 -25.21
CA ASP A 77 1.51 28.50 -25.75
C ASP A 77 2.71 28.87 -24.89
N CYS A 78 2.54 28.91 -23.56
CA CYS A 78 3.66 29.10 -22.64
C CYS A 78 4.71 28.01 -22.82
N SER A 79 4.28 26.74 -22.90
CA SER A 79 5.19 25.62 -23.15
C SER A 79 5.95 25.76 -24.46
N LEU A 80 5.28 26.19 -25.53
CA LEU A 80 5.90 26.39 -26.84
C LEU A 80 6.92 27.53 -26.80
N SER A 81 6.61 28.61 -26.08
CA SER A 81 7.52 29.73 -25.85
C SER A 81 8.75 29.32 -25.02
N ASP A 82 8.52 28.65 -23.90
CA ASP A 82 9.56 28.39 -22.89
C ASP A 82 10.45 27.20 -23.28
N PHE A 83 9.88 26.20 -23.98
CA PHE A 83 10.55 24.92 -24.26
C PHE A 83 10.59 24.53 -25.74
N GLY A 84 10.01 25.34 -26.63
CA GLY A 84 9.95 25.03 -28.07
C GLY A 84 9.00 23.88 -28.43
N LEU A 85 8.18 23.41 -27.49
CA LEU A 85 7.26 22.28 -27.67
C LEU A 85 5.90 22.56 -27.06
N ASN A 86 4.83 22.07 -27.69
CA ASN A 86 3.53 22.04 -27.04
C ASN A 86 3.60 21.16 -25.77
N TRP A 87 2.71 21.43 -24.81
CA TRP A 87 2.79 20.83 -23.48
C TRP A 87 2.75 19.29 -23.50
N ASP A 88 1.83 18.70 -24.25
CA ASP A 88 1.66 17.25 -24.23
C ASP A 88 2.86 16.55 -24.87
N LYS A 89 3.44 17.13 -25.93
CA LYS A 89 4.65 16.60 -26.56
C LYS A 89 5.88 16.74 -25.68
N LEU A 90 6.00 17.85 -24.95
CA LEU A 90 7.06 18.02 -23.95
C LEU A 90 6.99 16.92 -22.88
N ILE A 91 5.82 16.71 -22.29
CA ILE A 91 5.62 15.67 -21.26
C ILE A 91 5.91 14.27 -21.82
N GLU A 92 5.41 13.95 -23.01
CA GLU A 92 5.67 12.68 -23.68
C GLU A 92 7.18 12.42 -23.84
N LEU A 93 7.92 13.41 -24.37
CA LEU A 93 9.37 13.30 -24.56
C LEU A 93 10.13 13.17 -23.24
N LEU A 94 9.72 13.88 -22.19
CA LEU A 94 10.34 13.77 -20.87
C LEU A 94 10.13 12.37 -20.28
N LYS A 95 8.91 11.81 -20.36
CA LYS A 95 8.63 10.45 -19.91
C LYS A 95 9.45 9.41 -20.67
N ILE A 96 9.60 9.56 -21.98
CA ILE A 96 10.46 8.68 -22.80
C ILE A 96 11.90 8.73 -22.30
N ARG A 97 12.48 9.93 -22.15
CA ARG A 97 13.86 10.10 -21.67
C ARG A 97 14.09 9.50 -20.28
N ILE A 98 13.15 9.72 -19.35
CA ILE A 98 13.20 9.16 -18.00
C ILE A 98 13.20 7.63 -18.06
N ASN A 99 12.29 7.04 -18.85
CA ASN A 99 12.19 5.60 -19.01
C ASN A 99 13.42 4.98 -19.68
N ASP A 100 13.94 5.61 -20.73
CA ASP A 100 15.10 5.11 -21.48
C ASP A 100 16.37 5.08 -20.60
N ALA A 101 16.53 6.06 -19.71
CA ALA A 101 17.62 6.08 -18.75
C ALA A 101 17.43 5.08 -17.60
N CYS A 102 16.19 4.93 -17.11
CA CYS A 102 15.89 4.20 -15.88
C CYS A 102 15.71 2.69 -16.07
N ILE A 103 14.97 2.26 -17.10
CA ILE A 103 14.52 0.87 -17.24
C ILE A 103 15.69 -0.12 -17.38
N PRO A 104 16.73 0.14 -18.19
CA PRO A 104 17.88 -0.77 -18.26
C PRO A 104 18.54 -0.97 -16.90
N ILE A 105 18.71 0.12 -16.13
CA ILE A 105 19.27 0.09 -14.78
C ILE A 105 18.37 -0.71 -13.85
N MET A 106 17.06 -0.53 -13.92
CA MET A 106 16.04 -1.26 -13.15
C MET A 106 16.10 -2.77 -13.35
N LEU A 107 16.35 -3.22 -14.58
CA LEU A 107 16.38 -4.63 -14.96
C LEU A 107 17.79 -5.26 -14.83
N ALA A 108 18.79 -4.47 -14.45
CA ALA A 108 20.15 -4.95 -14.23
C ALA A 108 20.19 -6.02 -13.13
N GLN A 109 20.90 -7.12 -13.40
CA GLN A 109 21.11 -8.24 -12.47
C GLN A 109 22.45 -8.14 -11.71
N HIS A 110 23.07 -6.96 -11.72
CA HIS A 110 24.32 -6.69 -11.02
C HIS A 110 24.16 -5.59 -9.98
N GLN A 111 25.15 -5.46 -9.10
CA GLN A 111 25.24 -4.32 -8.19
C GLN A 111 25.36 -3.03 -9.01
N LEU A 112 24.55 -2.02 -8.68
CA LEU A 112 24.60 -0.74 -9.37
C LEU A 112 25.89 0.00 -9.03
N SER A 113 26.52 0.59 -10.04
CA SER A 113 27.55 1.60 -9.86
C SER A 113 26.97 2.89 -9.25
N ASP A 114 27.85 3.79 -8.79
CA ASP A 114 27.43 5.11 -8.28
C ASP A 114 26.71 5.94 -9.35
N ALA A 115 27.18 5.86 -10.60
CA ALA A 115 26.55 6.55 -11.74
C ALA A 115 25.14 6.02 -12.03
N GLU A 116 24.94 4.70 -11.99
CA GLU A 116 23.63 4.08 -12.17
C GLU A 116 22.69 4.37 -11.01
N SER A 117 23.23 4.38 -9.78
CA SER A 117 22.47 4.76 -8.58
C SER A 117 22.01 6.21 -8.65
N TYR A 118 22.87 7.11 -9.14
CA TYR A 118 22.52 8.51 -9.39
C TYR A 118 21.42 8.65 -10.45
N GLU A 119 21.51 7.97 -11.59
CA GLU A 119 20.48 8.02 -12.63
C GLU A 119 19.15 7.40 -12.16
N LEU A 120 19.19 6.33 -11.37
CA LEU A 120 17.99 5.77 -10.74
C LEU A 120 17.33 6.77 -9.79
N ALA A 121 18.12 7.44 -8.93
CA ALA A 121 17.64 8.49 -8.03
C ALA A 121 17.05 9.68 -8.79
N LYS A 122 17.70 10.10 -9.87
CA LYS A 122 17.21 11.16 -10.75
C LYS A 122 15.88 10.79 -11.42
N ALA A 123 15.73 9.55 -11.89
CA ALA A 123 14.47 9.07 -12.45
C ALA A 123 13.35 9.05 -11.40
N ALA A 124 13.65 8.58 -10.17
CA ALA A 124 12.71 8.60 -9.05
C ALA A 124 12.29 10.04 -8.71
N SER A 125 13.22 10.99 -8.61
CA SER A 125 12.91 12.41 -8.38
C SER A 125 12.10 13.05 -9.52
N ASN A 126 12.15 12.48 -10.73
CA ASN A 126 11.33 12.89 -11.88
C ASN A 126 10.02 12.11 -12.01
N GLY A 127 9.59 11.41 -10.95
CA GLY A 127 8.27 10.77 -10.90
C GLY A 127 8.23 9.32 -11.34
N HIS A 128 9.36 8.69 -11.68
CA HIS A 128 9.36 7.27 -12.09
C HIS A 128 9.01 6.37 -10.90
N ILE A 129 7.81 5.77 -10.93
CA ILE A 129 7.20 5.12 -9.78
C ILE A 129 7.99 3.89 -9.34
N SER A 130 8.35 3.03 -10.28
CA SER A 130 9.10 1.80 -9.97
C SER A 130 10.54 2.09 -9.53
N ALA A 131 11.13 3.22 -9.93
CA ALA A 131 12.42 3.67 -9.43
C ALA A 131 12.34 4.09 -7.96
N MET A 132 11.30 4.85 -7.58
CA MET A 132 11.01 5.17 -6.18
C MET A 132 10.87 3.90 -5.34
N TYR A 133 10.10 2.92 -5.82
CA TYR A 133 9.97 1.63 -5.12
C TYR A 133 11.32 0.92 -4.99
N ARG A 134 12.11 0.83 -6.06
CA ARG A 134 13.40 0.12 -6.04
C ARG A 134 14.39 0.75 -5.06
N ILE A 135 14.45 2.08 -4.99
CA ILE A 135 15.26 2.80 -4.00
C ILE A 135 14.73 2.53 -2.59
N GLY A 136 13.42 2.64 -2.39
CA GLY A 136 12.79 2.35 -1.11
C GLY A 136 13.08 0.93 -0.60
N ALA A 137 12.87 -0.07 -1.45
CA ALA A 137 13.12 -1.47 -1.13
C ALA A 137 14.60 -1.75 -0.87
N SER A 138 15.53 -1.11 -1.61
CA SER A 138 16.97 -1.30 -1.38
C SER A 138 17.45 -0.72 -0.06
N LEU A 139 16.82 0.35 0.44
CA LEU A 139 17.08 0.97 1.74
C LEU A 139 16.36 0.27 2.91
N GLY A 140 15.26 -0.42 2.63
CA GLY A 140 14.37 -1.04 3.62
C GLY A 140 14.94 -2.29 4.31
N GLY A 141 14.05 -3.03 4.97
CA GLY A 141 14.38 -4.21 5.77
C GLY A 141 14.97 -3.89 7.15
N GLY A 142 14.56 -2.77 7.75
CA GLY A 142 15.00 -2.33 9.08
C GLY A 142 16.36 -1.61 9.07
N ARG A 143 16.94 -1.31 7.90
CA ARG A 143 18.29 -0.76 7.76
C ARG A 143 18.32 0.77 7.73
N ASN A 144 17.61 1.40 6.81
CA ASN A 144 17.54 2.86 6.68
C ASN A 144 16.10 3.36 6.58
N ASP A 145 15.71 4.30 7.43
CA ASP A 145 14.36 4.87 7.49
C ASP A 145 14.03 5.78 6.30
N ASP A 146 15.03 6.22 5.53
CA ASP A 146 14.84 6.93 4.26
C ASP A 146 14.00 6.10 3.26
N CYS A 147 13.89 4.78 3.46
CA CYS A 147 13.00 3.93 2.67
C CYS A 147 11.54 4.41 2.74
N LEU A 148 11.08 4.91 3.90
CA LEU A 148 9.68 5.29 4.12
C LEU A 148 9.28 6.48 3.25
N LEU A 149 10.20 7.42 3.00
CA LEU A 149 9.97 8.53 2.07
C LEU A 149 9.72 8.00 0.65
N TRP A 150 10.63 7.18 0.13
CA TRP A 150 10.53 6.67 -1.24
C TRP A 150 9.34 5.71 -1.44
N LEU A 151 9.10 4.83 -0.47
CA LEU A 151 8.00 3.88 -0.52
C LEU A 151 6.63 4.57 -0.39
N SER A 152 6.48 5.56 0.50
CA SER A 152 5.23 6.33 0.61
C SER A 152 4.94 7.09 -0.69
N MET A 153 5.97 7.68 -1.30
CA MET A 153 5.85 8.33 -2.60
C MET A 153 5.43 7.35 -3.70
N ALA A 154 6.06 6.17 -3.77
CA ALA A 154 5.74 5.13 -4.74
C ALA A 154 4.30 4.62 -4.58
N HIS A 155 3.87 4.31 -3.35
CA HIS A 155 2.50 3.90 -3.03
C HIS A 155 1.48 4.94 -3.46
N ASN A 156 1.68 6.20 -3.07
CA ASN A 156 0.76 7.30 -3.39
C ASN A 156 0.64 7.57 -4.89
N ARG A 157 1.61 7.12 -5.69
CA ARG A 157 1.62 7.24 -7.15
C ARG A 157 1.13 5.99 -7.86
N GLY A 158 1.08 4.84 -7.19
CA GLY A 158 0.41 3.65 -7.68
C GLY A 158 1.20 2.34 -7.57
N HIS A 159 2.33 2.32 -6.87
CA HIS A 159 3.11 1.09 -6.71
C HIS A 159 2.47 0.14 -5.70
N LEU A 160 2.02 -1.02 -6.18
CA LEU A 160 1.23 -1.97 -5.42
C LEU A 160 1.98 -2.57 -4.20
N GLY A 161 3.27 -2.89 -4.36
CA GLY A 161 4.07 -3.52 -3.31
C GLY A 161 4.72 -2.55 -2.33
N ALA A 162 4.58 -1.23 -2.50
CA ALA A 162 5.36 -0.27 -1.71
C ALA A 162 4.92 -0.23 -0.24
N CYS A 163 3.62 -0.26 0.05
CA CYS A 163 3.12 -0.34 1.43
C CYS A 163 3.50 -1.66 2.12
N TYR A 164 3.63 -2.77 1.39
CA TYR A 164 4.10 -4.02 1.98
C TYR A 164 5.54 -3.93 2.47
N GLU A 165 6.45 -3.35 1.66
CA GLU A 165 7.84 -3.11 2.10
C GLU A 165 7.91 -2.16 3.32
N MET A 166 7.02 -1.16 3.37
CA MET A 166 6.91 -0.28 4.55
C MET A 166 6.49 -1.09 5.78
N ALA A 167 5.53 -2.00 5.65
CA ALA A 167 5.10 -2.86 6.74
C ALA A 167 6.26 -3.71 7.28
N LEU A 168 7.03 -4.36 6.40
CA LEU A 168 8.20 -5.15 6.78
C LEU A 168 9.26 -4.31 7.51
N HIS A 169 9.56 -3.11 7.00
CA HIS A 169 10.54 -2.22 7.63
C HIS A 169 10.06 -1.76 9.02
N LEU A 170 8.80 -1.34 9.14
CA LEU A 170 8.23 -0.86 10.39
C LEU A 170 8.15 -1.98 11.45
N ALA A 171 7.81 -3.21 11.04
CA ALA A 171 7.84 -4.37 11.92
C ALA A 171 9.25 -4.62 12.47
N ALA A 172 10.28 -4.55 11.61
CA ALA A 172 11.67 -4.73 12.01
C ALA A 172 12.17 -3.63 12.98
N LYS A 173 11.55 -2.44 12.93
CA LYS A 173 11.81 -1.33 13.87
C LYS A 173 10.91 -1.36 15.12
N GLY A 174 10.03 -2.36 15.25
CA GLY A 174 9.10 -2.47 16.37
C GLY A 174 7.90 -1.51 16.31
N ASN A 175 7.70 -0.78 15.21
CA ASN A 175 6.49 0.04 15.02
C ASN A 175 5.34 -0.85 14.52
N GLN A 176 4.75 -1.62 15.44
CA GLN A 176 3.74 -2.62 15.11
C GLN A 176 2.43 -2.02 14.59
N ILE A 177 2.01 -0.86 15.09
CA ILE A 177 0.77 -0.23 14.66
C ILE A 177 0.82 0.23 13.21
N ASP A 178 1.87 0.94 12.81
CA ASP A 178 2.00 1.39 11.43
C ASP A 178 2.44 0.27 10.49
N SER A 179 3.15 -0.74 10.99
CA SER A 179 3.36 -1.99 10.25
C SER A 179 2.03 -2.64 9.86
N LEU A 180 1.14 -2.85 10.83
CA LEU A 180 -0.17 -3.44 10.58
C LEU A 180 -1.03 -2.55 9.68
N ARG A 181 -0.99 -1.23 9.88
CA ARG A 181 -1.66 -0.24 9.02
C ARG A 181 -1.22 -0.39 7.56
N CYS A 182 0.10 -0.38 7.30
CA CYS A 182 0.66 -0.55 5.96
C CYS A 182 0.32 -1.91 5.33
N LEU A 183 0.33 -2.98 6.13
CA LEU A 183 -0.01 -4.33 5.67
C LEU A 183 -1.46 -4.40 5.17
N ILE A 184 -2.41 -3.91 5.96
CA ILE A 184 -3.84 -3.87 5.61
C ILE A 184 -4.04 -3.00 4.37
N ILE A 185 -3.40 -1.83 4.29
CA ILE A 185 -3.50 -0.93 3.13
C ILE A 185 -2.98 -1.62 1.86
N SER A 186 -1.89 -2.39 1.96
CA SER A 186 -1.34 -3.13 0.82
C SER A 186 -2.28 -4.25 0.38
N ALA A 187 -2.87 -5.00 1.32
CA ALA A 187 -3.84 -6.06 1.05
C ALA A 187 -5.11 -5.49 0.38
N ASP A 188 -5.68 -4.43 0.94
CA ASP A 188 -6.88 -3.75 0.43
C ASP A 188 -6.63 -3.07 -0.94
N GLY A 189 -5.38 -2.70 -1.22
CA GLY A 189 -4.93 -2.19 -2.50
C GLY A 189 -4.80 -3.25 -3.60
N GLY A 190 -4.91 -4.54 -3.25
CA GLY A 190 -4.85 -5.67 -4.18
C GLY A 190 -3.51 -6.38 -4.25
N PHE A 191 -2.58 -6.13 -3.32
CA PHE A 191 -1.29 -6.84 -3.33
C PHE A 191 -1.47 -8.24 -2.76
N ASP A 192 -1.38 -9.24 -3.64
CA ASP A 192 -1.69 -10.63 -3.30
C ASP A 192 -0.83 -11.20 -2.15
N ILE A 193 0.46 -10.87 -2.13
CA ILE A 193 1.36 -11.32 -1.06
C ILE A 193 0.94 -10.71 0.28
N ALA A 194 0.65 -9.40 0.32
CA ALA A 194 0.14 -8.78 1.54
C ALA A 194 -1.18 -9.43 1.98
N TYR A 195 -2.13 -9.59 1.04
CA TYR A 195 -3.44 -10.19 1.33
C TYR A 195 -3.31 -11.60 1.91
N MET A 196 -2.49 -12.46 1.33
CA MET A 196 -2.30 -13.81 1.87
C MET A 196 -1.53 -13.80 3.19
N SER A 197 -0.61 -12.85 3.37
CA SER A 197 0.17 -12.77 4.61
C SER A 197 -0.66 -12.33 5.82
N ILE A 198 -1.74 -11.55 5.67
CA ILE A 198 -2.50 -11.04 6.84
C ILE A 198 -3.01 -12.14 7.77
N PHE A 199 -3.22 -13.35 7.24
CA PHE A 199 -3.71 -14.51 7.97
C PHE A 199 -2.62 -15.26 8.75
N GLN A 200 -1.34 -14.86 8.59
CA GLN A 200 -0.24 -15.47 9.30
C GLN A 200 -0.26 -15.07 10.78
N ILE A 201 0.03 -16.07 11.63
CA ILE A 201 -0.01 -15.91 13.10
C ILE A 201 0.96 -14.82 13.60
N THR A 202 2.06 -14.59 12.89
CA THR A 202 3.04 -13.53 13.21
C THR A 202 2.40 -12.14 13.23
N HIS A 203 1.46 -11.85 12.32
CA HIS A 203 0.77 -10.55 12.32
C HIS A 203 -0.27 -10.43 13.42
N LEU A 204 -0.92 -11.54 13.79
CA LEU A 204 -1.79 -11.56 14.97
C LEU A 204 -0.97 -11.31 16.24
N LYS A 205 0.15 -12.01 16.41
CA LYS A 205 1.11 -11.79 17.50
C LYS A 205 1.49 -10.31 17.61
N ASN A 206 1.90 -9.69 16.51
CA ASN A 206 2.29 -8.27 16.50
C ASN A 206 1.10 -7.34 16.79
N MET A 207 -0.10 -7.66 16.31
CA MET A 207 -1.32 -6.91 16.60
C MET A 207 -1.59 -6.82 18.11
N PHE A 208 -1.48 -7.95 18.82
CA PHE A 208 -1.74 -8.00 20.27
C PHE A 208 -0.63 -7.38 21.13
N GLN A 209 0.47 -6.91 20.54
CA GLN A 209 1.46 -6.07 21.22
C GLN A 209 1.10 -4.57 21.19
N ILE A 210 0.07 -4.19 20.44
CA ILE A 210 -0.40 -2.80 20.31
C ILE A 210 -1.40 -2.49 21.42
N GLN A 211 -1.38 -1.26 21.94
CA GLN A 211 -2.42 -0.78 22.86
C GLN A 211 -3.80 -0.82 22.21
N ALA A 212 -4.82 -1.21 22.97
CA ALA A 212 -6.17 -1.47 22.46
C ALA A 212 -6.82 -0.25 21.78
N ASP A 213 -6.84 0.92 22.42
CA ASP A 213 -7.54 2.10 21.88
C ASP A 213 -6.93 2.58 20.54
N PRO A 214 -5.60 2.75 20.40
CA PRO A 214 -4.99 3.09 19.11
C PRO A 214 -5.24 2.02 18.03
N LEU A 215 -5.21 0.73 18.40
CA LEU A 215 -5.48 -0.37 17.47
C LEU A 215 -6.92 -0.32 16.96
N GLU A 216 -7.91 -0.21 17.85
CA GLU A 216 -9.31 -0.16 17.47
C GLU A 216 -9.62 1.07 16.61
N SER A 217 -9.05 2.23 16.95
CA SER A 217 -9.18 3.46 16.15
C SER A 217 -8.64 3.28 14.73
N MET A 218 -7.43 2.74 14.58
CA MET A 218 -6.81 2.48 13.27
C MET A 218 -7.62 1.47 12.46
N LEU A 219 -8.07 0.37 13.08
CA LEU A 219 -8.86 -0.64 12.38
C LEU A 219 -10.23 -0.11 11.90
N ASN A 220 -10.86 0.78 12.68
CA ASN A 220 -12.11 1.44 12.27
C ASN A 220 -11.89 2.39 11.09
N GLU A 221 -10.84 3.21 11.15
CA GLU A 221 -10.46 4.12 10.04
C GLU A 221 -10.29 3.35 8.72
N LEU A 222 -9.55 2.23 8.74
CA LEU A 222 -9.31 1.41 7.55
C LEU A 222 -10.58 0.67 7.09
N ALA A 223 -11.39 0.14 8.02
CA ALA A 223 -12.65 -0.52 7.69
C ALA A 223 -13.66 0.44 7.03
N GLU A 224 -13.67 1.72 7.41
CA GLU A 224 -14.49 2.75 6.77
C GLU A 224 -13.95 3.19 5.40
N ALA A 225 -12.69 2.90 5.10
CA ALA A 225 -12.07 3.31 3.84
C ALA A 225 -12.62 2.55 2.63
N THR A 226 -12.95 1.25 2.78
CA THR A 226 -13.43 0.36 1.71
C THR A 226 -14.37 -0.72 2.26
N HIS A 227 -15.38 -1.12 1.48
CA HIS A 227 -16.40 -2.10 1.90
C HIS A 227 -15.84 -3.50 2.19
N ALA A 228 -14.77 -3.89 1.49
CA ALA A 228 -14.11 -5.20 1.62
C ALA A 228 -12.75 -5.09 2.32
N SER A 229 -12.68 -4.30 3.41
CA SER A 229 -11.40 -4.08 4.10
C SER A 229 -10.97 -5.30 4.91
N SER A 230 -9.69 -5.64 4.78
CA SER A 230 -8.97 -6.63 5.58
C SER A 230 -8.90 -6.24 7.07
N ALA A 231 -9.12 -4.96 7.42
CA ALA A 231 -9.24 -4.53 8.80
C ALA A 231 -10.36 -5.28 9.55
N ASN A 232 -11.44 -5.67 8.85
CA ASN A 232 -12.53 -6.41 9.48
C ASN A 232 -12.13 -7.81 9.95
N TYR A 233 -11.16 -8.46 9.29
CA TYR A 233 -10.59 -9.72 9.79
C TYR A 233 -9.92 -9.49 11.16
N PHE A 234 -9.01 -8.52 11.24
CA PHE A 234 -8.33 -8.17 12.50
C PHE A 234 -9.29 -7.72 13.60
N LYS A 235 -10.34 -6.95 13.28
CA LYS A 235 -11.40 -6.59 14.24
C LYS A 235 -12.13 -7.82 14.77
N GLY A 236 -12.44 -8.77 13.89
CA GLY A 236 -13.07 -10.03 14.27
C GLY A 236 -12.20 -10.84 15.22
N ILE A 237 -10.92 -11.01 14.88
CA ILE A 237 -9.95 -11.71 15.74
C ILE A 237 -9.76 -10.99 17.07
N LEU A 238 -9.60 -9.67 17.08
CA LEU A 238 -9.47 -8.89 18.32
C LEU A 238 -10.65 -9.15 19.25
N LYS A 239 -11.89 -9.02 18.76
CA LYS A 239 -13.09 -9.26 19.57
C LYS A 239 -13.28 -10.73 19.98
N LEU A 240 -12.76 -11.70 19.22
CA LEU A 240 -12.75 -13.11 19.63
C LEU A 240 -11.94 -13.36 20.91
N PHE A 241 -10.87 -12.58 21.14
CA PHE A 241 -9.98 -12.73 22.29
C PHE A 241 -10.23 -11.71 23.40
N SER A 242 -11.10 -10.72 23.18
CA SER A 242 -11.60 -9.81 24.23
C SER A 242 -12.80 -10.41 24.98
N ASN A 243 -13.31 -9.69 25.98
CA ASN A 243 -14.56 -9.97 26.71
C ASN A 243 -15.87 -10.02 25.87
N ASN A 244 -15.84 -10.00 24.53
CA ASN A 244 -17.03 -10.14 23.68
C ASN A 244 -16.82 -11.05 22.44
N PRO A 245 -16.56 -12.35 22.63
CA PRO A 245 -16.36 -13.28 21.52
C PRO A 245 -17.55 -13.39 20.53
N PRO A 246 -18.83 -13.32 20.95
CA PRO A 246 -19.95 -13.34 20.01
C PRO A 246 -19.91 -12.20 18.97
N ALA A 247 -19.46 -11.01 19.36
CA ALA A 247 -19.26 -9.90 18.41
C ALA A 247 -18.16 -10.22 17.39
N GLY A 248 -17.06 -10.86 17.81
CA GLY A 248 -15.99 -11.30 16.92
C GLY A 248 -16.48 -12.29 15.87
N ILE A 249 -17.28 -13.28 16.27
CA ILE A 249 -17.92 -14.26 15.37
C ILE A 249 -18.79 -13.55 14.31
N ILE A 250 -19.60 -12.58 14.72
CA ILE A 250 -20.47 -11.82 13.80
C ILE A 250 -19.63 -11.04 12.77
N ILE A 251 -18.55 -10.40 13.23
CA ILE A 251 -17.66 -9.64 12.34
C ILE A 251 -16.98 -10.57 11.31
N LEU A 252 -16.48 -11.74 11.74
CA LEU A 252 -15.85 -12.70 10.83
C LEU A 252 -16.84 -13.29 9.81
N LYS A 253 -18.08 -13.59 10.24
CA LYS A 253 -19.15 -14.01 9.33
C LYS A 253 -19.50 -12.93 8.29
N ASN A 254 -19.45 -11.66 8.68
CA ASN A 254 -19.66 -10.56 7.76
C ASN A 254 -18.47 -10.38 6.81
N PHE A 255 -17.24 -10.52 7.30
CA PHE A 255 -16.03 -10.50 6.47
C PHE A 255 -16.08 -11.58 5.36
N LEU A 256 -16.54 -12.79 5.69
CA LEU A 256 -16.69 -13.89 4.72
C LEU A 256 -17.62 -13.60 3.53
N LYS A 257 -18.54 -12.63 3.65
CA LYS A 257 -19.42 -12.23 2.54
C LYS A 257 -18.63 -11.55 1.42
N GLU A 258 -17.58 -10.82 1.78
CA GLU A 258 -16.72 -10.12 0.85
C GLU A 258 -15.29 -9.98 1.39
N PRO A 259 -14.53 -11.09 1.47
CA PRO A 259 -13.24 -11.13 2.18
C PRO A 259 -12.11 -10.48 1.40
N LYS A 260 -12.32 -10.16 0.12
CA LYS A 260 -11.42 -9.38 -0.73
C LYS A 260 -12.23 -8.64 -1.76
N LYS A 261 -11.90 -7.36 -1.95
CA LYS A 261 -12.51 -6.51 -2.97
C LYS A 261 -12.46 -7.18 -4.34
N LYS A 262 -13.63 -7.39 -4.94
CA LYS A 262 -13.73 -8.10 -6.23
C LYS A 262 -13.27 -7.20 -7.39
N PRO A 263 -12.36 -7.66 -8.26
CA PRO A 263 -12.04 -6.99 -9.53
C PRO A 263 -13.24 -6.90 -10.48
N SER A 264 -13.06 -6.25 -11.62
CA SER A 264 -14.04 -6.34 -12.71
C SER A 264 -14.15 -7.78 -13.22
N GLU A 265 -15.26 -8.15 -13.86
CA GLU A 265 -15.43 -9.52 -14.40
C GLU A 265 -14.34 -9.89 -15.42
N HIS A 266 -13.82 -8.91 -16.16
CA HIS A 266 -12.72 -9.10 -17.11
C HIS A 266 -11.36 -9.35 -16.43
N ASP A 267 -11.17 -8.81 -15.23
CA ASP A 267 -9.90 -8.90 -14.48
C ASP A 267 -9.92 -10.02 -13.43
N THR A 268 -11.09 -10.62 -13.20
CA THR A 268 -11.25 -11.69 -12.21
C THR A 268 -10.71 -12.99 -12.78
N GLY A 269 -9.60 -13.46 -12.22
CA GLY A 269 -8.94 -14.70 -12.65
C GLY A 269 -8.96 -15.81 -11.60
N GLU A 270 -8.36 -16.94 -11.97
CA GLU A 270 -8.21 -18.13 -11.12
C GLU A 270 -7.52 -17.82 -9.78
N VAL A 271 -6.53 -16.91 -9.78
CA VAL A 271 -5.80 -16.49 -8.57
C VAL A 271 -6.75 -15.91 -7.53
N TYR A 272 -7.66 -15.01 -7.94
CA TYR A 272 -8.64 -14.41 -7.03
C TYR A 272 -9.52 -15.51 -6.40
N TYR A 273 -10.10 -16.39 -7.20
CA TYR A 273 -10.97 -17.44 -6.68
C TYR A 273 -10.26 -18.44 -5.77
N LYS A 274 -8.99 -18.78 -6.07
CA LYS A 274 -8.18 -19.63 -5.20
C LYS A 274 -7.93 -18.97 -3.85
N GLN A 275 -7.56 -17.68 -3.84
CA GLN A 275 -7.35 -16.94 -2.60
C GLN A 275 -8.63 -16.88 -1.76
N ILE A 276 -9.77 -16.55 -2.38
CA ILE A 276 -11.08 -16.54 -1.71
C ILE A 276 -11.39 -17.93 -1.15
N SER A 277 -11.19 -19.00 -1.92
CA SER A 277 -11.44 -20.36 -1.46
C SER A 277 -10.60 -20.73 -0.24
N ILE A 278 -9.30 -20.44 -0.25
CA ILE A 278 -8.40 -20.74 0.87
C ILE A 278 -8.83 -19.95 2.12
N VAL A 279 -9.08 -18.64 1.96
CA VAL A 279 -9.47 -17.76 3.07
C VAL A 279 -10.84 -18.15 3.63
N SER A 280 -11.81 -18.43 2.77
CA SER A 280 -13.14 -18.87 3.20
C SER A 280 -13.06 -20.19 3.96
N SER A 281 -12.35 -21.19 3.43
CA SER A 281 -12.17 -22.48 4.14
C SER A 281 -11.48 -22.31 5.49
N PHE A 282 -10.48 -21.42 5.57
CA PHE A 282 -9.80 -21.11 6.84
C PHE A 282 -10.76 -20.51 7.88
N ILE A 283 -11.52 -19.47 7.52
CA ILE A 283 -12.41 -18.78 8.47
C ILE A 283 -13.65 -19.61 8.78
N GLU A 284 -14.24 -20.31 7.81
CA GLU A 284 -15.36 -21.22 8.04
C GLU A 284 -14.95 -22.37 8.98
N GLY A 285 -13.77 -22.95 8.77
CA GLY A 285 -13.20 -23.96 9.67
C GLY A 285 -13.00 -23.41 11.08
N LEU A 286 -12.45 -22.20 11.20
CA LEU A 286 -12.29 -21.51 12.49
C LEU A 286 -13.63 -21.33 13.21
N LEU A 287 -14.64 -20.85 12.50
CA LEU A 287 -15.96 -20.61 13.08
C LEU A 287 -16.65 -21.92 13.50
N ALA A 288 -16.51 -22.99 12.72
CA ALA A 288 -17.07 -24.31 13.04
C ALA A 288 -16.39 -24.96 14.26
N ASP A 289 -15.07 -24.81 14.37
CA ASP A 289 -14.30 -25.28 15.51
C ASP A 289 -14.75 -24.56 16.80
N ILE A 290 -14.90 -23.24 16.75
CA ILE A 290 -15.37 -22.43 17.89
C ILE A 290 -16.79 -22.84 18.31
N ASP A 291 -17.70 -23.04 17.35
CA ASP A 291 -19.07 -23.50 17.63
C ASP A 291 -19.08 -24.89 18.29
N SER A 292 -18.08 -25.71 17.97
CA SER A 292 -17.86 -27.04 18.57
C SER A 292 -17.09 -27.01 19.90
N GLY A 293 -16.77 -25.81 20.43
CA GLY A 293 -16.08 -25.63 21.71
C GLY A 293 -14.55 -25.73 21.64
N VAL A 294 -13.95 -25.76 20.45
CA VAL A 294 -12.49 -25.70 20.30
C VAL A 294 -12.02 -24.28 20.65
N PRO A 295 -10.98 -24.12 21.49
CA PRO A 295 -10.45 -22.80 21.81
C PRO A 295 -9.99 -22.04 20.56
N PRO A 296 -10.34 -20.74 20.39
CA PRO A 296 -10.02 -19.97 19.18
C PRO A 296 -8.55 -20.03 18.77
N LEU A 297 -7.63 -19.99 19.73
CA LEU A 297 -6.19 -20.04 19.47
C LEU A 297 -5.73 -21.39 18.90
N ILE A 298 -6.27 -22.50 19.40
CA ILE A 298 -5.98 -23.85 18.89
C ILE A 298 -6.50 -23.98 17.45
N SER A 299 -7.70 -23.47 17.21
CA SER A 299 -8.30 -23.49 15.87
C SER A 299 -7.52 -22.63 14.88
N ILE A 300 -7.17 -21.38 15.23
CA ILE A 300 -6.36 -20.50 14.37
C ILE A 300 -5.05 -21.17 13.98
N SER A 301 -4.36 -21.80 14.92
CA SER A 301 -3.11 -22.52 14.63
C SER A 301 -3.32 -23.70 13.69
N THR A 302 -4.29 -24.57 14.01
CA THR A 302 -4.54 -25.80 13.25
C THR A 302 -5.04 -25.50 11.82
N ARG A 303 -6.00 -24.59 11.69
CA ARG A 303 -6.56 -24.16 10.40
C ARG A 303 -5.54 -23.34 9.61
N GLY A 304 -4.73 -22.54 10.30
CA GLY A 304 -3.66 -21.78 9.68
C GLY A 304 -2.59 -22.68 9.10
N GLU A 305 -2.19 -23.74 9.80
CA GLU A 305 -1.26 -24.75 9.26
C GLU A 305 -1.84 -25.45 8.01
N GLN A 306 -3.11 -25.88 8.07
CA GLN A 306 -3.80 -26.49 6.93
C GLN A 306 -3.86 -25.58 5.70
N ALA A 307 -4.02 -24.27 5.92
CA ALA A 307 -4.07 -23.26 4.86
C ALA A 307 -2.69 -22.75 4.42
N GLY A 308 -1.60 -23.13 5.11
CA GLY A 308 -0.25 -22.65 4.85
C GLY A 308 0.08 -21.26 5.41
N PHE A 309 -0.64 -20.81 6.45
CA PHE A 309 -0.46 -19.51 7.11
C PHE A 309 0.35 -19.55 8.41
N CYS A 310 0.66 -20.72 8.99
CA CYS A 310 1.31 -20.80 10.30
C CYS A 310 2.80 -21.15 10.25
N SER A 311 3.57 -20.49 11.14
CA SER A 311 4.92 -20.90 11.57
C SER A 311 4.86 -21.37 13.03
N PHE A 312 5.45 -22.52 13.35
CA PHE A 312 5.39 -23.13 14.70
C PHE A 312 6.03 -22.24 15.78
N SER A 313 7.10 -21.51 15.46
CA SER A 313 7.82 -20.66 16.43
C SER A 313 6.99 -19.47 16.94
N ASP A 314 6.09 -18.95 16.10
CA ASP A 314 5.29 -17.77 16.44
C ASP A 314 4.05 -18.12 17.27
N TYR A 315 3.64 -19.38 17.26
CA TYR A 315 2.48 -19.88 18.01
C TYR A 315 2.70 -19.78 19.54
N ASP A 316 3.82 -20.30 20.03
CA ASP A 316 4.10 -20.35 21.47
C ASP A 316 4.15 -18.97 22.12
N GLU A 317 4.69 -17.99 21.39
CA GLU A 317 4.76 -16.61 21.86
C GLU A 317 3.40 -15.92 21.80
N PHE A 318 2.64 -16.15 20.72
CA PHE A 318 1.28 -15.64 20.61
C PHE A 318 0.38 -16.19 21.73
N PHE A 319 0.51 -17.48 22.05
CA PHE A 319 -0.20 -18.14 23.13
C PHE A 319 0.05 -17.45 24.48
N LYS A 320 1.31 -17.14 24.80
CA LYS A 320 1.66 -16.42 26.03
C LYS A 320 1.04 -15.02 26.08
N ILE A 321 1.06 -14.30 24.95
CA ILE A 321 0.46 -12.96 24.86
C ILE A 321 -1.05 -13.01 25.14
N VAL A 322 -1.76 -13.93 24.49
CA VAL A 322 -3.21 -14.08 24.66
C VAL A 322 -3.56 -14.47 26.09
N GLN A 323 -2.83 -15.42 26.71
CA GLN A 323 -3.07 -15.81 28.09
C GLN A 323 -2.91 -14.65 29.07
N ASN A 324 -1.91 -13.79 28.87
CA ASN A 324 -1.69 -12.62 29.73
C ASN A 324 -2.82 -11.60 29.60
N ILE A 325 -3.34 -11.38 28.37
CA ILE A 325 -4.46 -10.47 28.13
C ILE A 325 -5.71 -10.97 28.84
N GLN A 326 -6.01 -12.27 28.75
CA GLN A 326 -7.17 -12.88 29.41
C GLN A 326 -7.11 -12.87 30.95
N GLN A 327 -5.92 -12.67 31.53
CA GLN A 327 -5.72 -12.56 32.99
C GLN A 327 -5.78 -11.11 33.50
N ALA A 328 -5.66 -10.12 32.61
CA ALA A 328 -5.60 -8.70 32.95
C ALA A 328 -6.96 -7.99 32.89
N GLU A 329 -7.98 -8.63 32.32
CA GLU A 329 -9.40 -8.20 32.29
C GLU A 329 -10.22 -8.86 33.41
#